data_AF-A0A955AG04-F1
#
_entry.id   AF-A0A955AG04-F1
#
_cell.length_a   1.000
_cell.length_b   1.000
_cell.length_c   1.000
_cell.angle_alpha   90.00
_cell.angle_beta   90.00
_cell.angle_gamma   90.00
#
_symmetry.space_group_name_H-M   'P 1'
#
loop_
_entity.id
_entity.type
_entity.pdbx_description
1 polymer ?
#
loop_
_entity_poly.entity_id
_entity_poly.type
_entity_poly.pdbx_seq_one_letter_code
_entity_poly.pdbx_strand_id
1 'polypeptide(L)'
;MFKQSFNALSTLVVMLATTASAIAFDFTIIDVPGGTQERATGVNNLGQIVGSYLVDGTDQFDIWVREPSGTIYTFSLPNGRSAQTHRINDLGQVAGLSAIEDNPTTAVSFGWVFDIDDNSYLEFAYAPPGDPEPDAAITEVTNDGQTVVGWYDTTVGDFEYLGAVDSIGGGSLTTVDGPSDVFTFIWGTNDSGILVGREFRSAFISSDGVTFDLFQIDGNFTSANDINNAGVVVGSYFLPGFTEEFGFIRTADRLLAGIAAPNAVQTSIDGINDSGVFVGSFSDANGDSFAYFSVVPEPSSLLLFAGAVFGCLLAGRGRNR
;
A
#
# COMPACT_ATOMS: atom_id res chain seq x y z
N MET A 1 38.64 -52.17 -43.20
CA MET A 1 39.15 -51.47 -42.01
C MET A 1 38.34 -50.18 -41.87
N PHE A 2 37.72 -49.99 -40.70
CA PHE A 2 36.64 -49.06 -40.37
C PHE A 2 36.71 -47.63 -40.94
N LYS A 3 35.55 -47.08 -41.32
CA LYS A 3 35.13 -45.65 -41.17
C LYS A 3 33.65 -45.53 -41.55
N GLN A 4 32.77 -45.80 -40.57
CA GLN A 4 31.97 -44.81 -39.84
C GLN A 4 30.93 -44.06 -40.70
N SER A 5 29.72 -44.61 -40.69
CA SER A 5 28.46 -43.94 -41.03
C SER A 5 28.10 -42.95 -39.92
N PHE A 6 28.11 -41.65 -40.21
CA PHE A 6 27.56 -40.63 -39.33
C PHE A 6 26.06 -40.44 -39.66
N ASN A 7 25.20 -40.90 -38.75
CA ASN A 7 23.79 -40.53 -38.71
C ASN A 7 23.70 -39.05 -38.35
N ALA A 8 23.22 -38.22 -39.28
CA ALA A 8 22.78 -36.87 -38.95
C ALA A 8 21.41 -36.96 -38.28
N LEU A 9 21.41 -37.05 -36.95
CA LEU A 9 20.22 -36.79 -36.14
C LEU A 9 20.09 -35.26 -36.06
N SER A 10 19.27 -34.67 -36.91
CA SER A 10 18.92 -33.25 -36.86
C SER A 10 18.06 -33.01 -35.62
N THR A 11 18.67 -32.54 -34.54
CA THR A 11 17.99 -32.05 -33.34
C THR A 11 17.26 -30.76 -33.69
N LEU A 12 15.93 -30.84 -33.87
CA LEU A 12 15.06 -29.69 -33.95
C LEU A 12 14.96 -29.08 -32.54
N VAL A 13 15.79 -28.07 -32.26
CA VAL A 13 15.59 -27.20 -31.10
C VAL A 13 14.41 -26.30 -31.42
N VAL A 14 13.21 -26.70 -30.98
CA VAL A 14 12.06 -25.78 -30.94
C VAL A 14 12.38 -24.79 -29.81
N MET A 15 12.91 -23.61 -30.17
CA MET A 15 12.83 -22.46 -29.27
C MET A 15 11.36 -22.10 -29.12
N LEU A 16 10.74 -22.56 -28.04
CA LEU A 16 9.54 -21.91 -27.55
C LEU A 16 9.98 -20.53 -27.06
N ALA A 17 9.80 -19.52 -27.90
CA ALA A 17 9.70 -18.15 -27.42
C ALA A 17 8.44 -18.12 -26.54
N THR A 18 8.61 -18.27 -25.23
CA THR A 18 7.57 -17.90 -24.29
C THR A 18 7.47 -16.39 -24.37
N THR A 19 6.45 -15.88 -25.07
CA THR A 19 6.00 -14.52 -24.79
C THR A 19 5.67 -14.50 -23.31
N ALA A 20 6.41 -13.73 -22.52
CA ALA A 20 6.03 -13.47 -21.14
C ALA A 20 4.61 -12.89 -21.21
N SER A 21 3.62 -13.65 -20.73
CA SER A 21 2.29 -13.09 -20.56
C SER A 21 2.43 -11.97 -19.55
N ALA A 22 1.94 -10.78 -19.89
CA ALA A 22 1.75 -9.74 -18.88
C ALA A 22 0.91 -10.36 -17.76
N ILE A 23 1.32 -10.13 -16.51
CA ILE A 23 0.47 -10.48 -15.37
C ILE A 23 -0.74 -9.55 -15.44
N ALA A 24 -1.93 -10.15 -15.55
CA ALA A 24 -3.18 -9.43 -15.44
C ALA A 24 -3.64 -9.48 -13.98
N PHE A 25 -4.10 -8.35 -13.46
CA PHE A 25 -4.74 -8.24 -12.16
C PHE A 25 -6.24 -8.06 -12.37
N ASP A 26 -7.02 -8.77 -11.55
CA ASP A 26 -8.47 -8.62 -11.51
C ASP A 26 -8.82 -7.56 -10.46
N PHE A 27 -9.10 -6.34 -10.92
CA PHE A 27 -9.52 -5.24 -10.07
C PHE A 27 -11.01 -5.32 -9.77
N THR A 28 -11.37 -5.30 -8.50
CA THR A 28 -12.76 -5.19 -8.06
C THR A 28 -13.01 -3.79 -7.54
N ILE A 29 -13.92 -3.06 -8.20
CA ILE A 29 -14.32 -1.70 -7.80
C ILE A 29 -15.20 -1.75 -6.56
N ILE A 30 -15.00 -0.78 -5.67
CA ILE A 30 -15.81 -0.57 -4.48
C ILE A 30 -16.61 0.71 -4.67
N ASP A 31 -17.92 0.55 -4.86
CA ASP A 31 -18.86 1.67 -4.96
C ASP A 31 -19.42 2.00 -3.56
N VAL A 32 -19.13 3.20 -3.05
CA VAL A 32 -19.62 3.65 -1.74
C VAL A 32 -20.98 4.34 -1.90
N PRO A 33 -22.05 3.88 -1.23
CA PRO A 33 -23.37 4.49 -1.38
C PRO A 33 -23.41 5.97 -0.94
N GLY A 34 -23.83 6.86 -1.84
CA GLY A 34 -23.91 8.30 -1.57
C GLY A 34 -22.54 9.00 -1.51
N GLY A 35 -21.53 8.36 -2.11
CA GLY A 35 -20.20 8.89 -2.24
C GLY A 35 -19.77 9.11 -3.69
N THR A 36 -18.74 9.93 -3.83
CA THR A 36 -17.88 10.06 -5.01
C THR A 36 -16.43 10.11 -4.54
N GLN A 37 -15.47 10.08 -5.46
CA GLN A 37 -14.04 10.22 -5.16
C GLN A 37 -13.57 9.20 -4.10
N GLU A 38 -13.91 7.93 -4.30
CA GLU A 38 -13.62 6.88 -3.35
C GLU A 38 -12.13 6.53 -3.33
N ARG A 39 -11.61 6.32 -2.12
CA ARG A 39 -10.25 5.84 -1.88
C ARG A 39 -10.29 4.69 -0.90
N ALA A 40 -9.68 3.56 -1.24
CA ALA A 40 -9.41 2.48 -0.29
C ALA A 40 -7.94 2.60 0.15
N THR A 41 -7.70 2.73 1.45
CA THR A 41 -6.37 3.06 1.97
C THR A 41 -5.77 1.94 2.81
N GLY A 42 -6.61 1.12 3.44
CA GLY A 42 -6.16 0.04 4.31
C GLY A 42 -7.00 -1.22 4.20
N VAL A 43 -6.36 -2.36 4.43
CA VAL A 43 -6.99 -3.67 4.52
C VAL A 43 -6.33 -4.47 5.64
N ASN A 44 -7.14 -5.10 6.51
CA ASN A 44 -6.62 -5.95 7.59
C ASN A 44 -6.68 -7.44 7.21
N ASN A 45 -6.14 -8.31 8.06
CA ASN A 45 -6.11 -9.76 7.85
C ASN A 45 -7.47 -10.44 8.01
N LEU A 46 -8.46 -9.74 8.57
CA LEU A 46 -9.85 -10.17 8.57
C LEU A 46 -10.53 -9.93 7.21
N GLY A 47 -9.91 -9.12 6.33
CA GLY A 47 -10.43 -8.75 5.02
C GLY A 47 -11.38 -7.55 5.06
N GLN A 48 -11.41 -6.82 6.17
CA GLN A 48 -12.08 -5.52 6.24
C GLN A 48 -11.23 -4.50 5.49
N ILE A 49 -11.88 -3.64 4.72
CA ILE A 49 -11.25 -2.58 3.93
C ILE A 49 -11.78 -1.25 4.45
N VAL A 50 -10.88 -0.28 4.67
CA VAL A 50 -11.25 1.07 5.05
C VAL A 50 -10.81 2.07 3.99
N GLY A 51 -11.51 3.19 3.96
CA GLY A 51 -11.20 4.27 3.06
C GLY A 51 -11.94 5.55 3.42
N SER A 52 -11.72 6.58 2.60
CA SER A 52 -12.52 7.80 2.61
C SER A 52 -13.21 8.03 1.27
N TYR A 53 -14.28 8.82 1.31
CA TYR A 53 -15.07 9.17 0.14
C TYR A 53 -15.60 10.60 0.29
N LEU A 54 -15.77 11.31 -0.82
CA LEU A 54 -16.43 12.60 -0.85
C LEU A 54 -17.95 12.39 -0.75
N VAL A 55 -18.58 12.98 0.26
CA VAL A 55 -20.03 12.88 0.45
C VAL A 55 -20.74 13.69 -0.64
N ASP A 56 -21.66 13.04 -1.36
CA ASP A 56 -22.31 13.62 -2.53
C ASP A 56 -23.00 14.96 -2.23
N GLY A 57 -22.68 15.98 -3.03
CA GLY A 57 -23.22 17.33 -2.88
C GLY A 57 -22.61 18.15 -1.75
N THR A 58 -21.44 17.74 -1.23
CA THR A 58 -20.68 18.45 -0.20
C THR A 58 -19.18 18.50 -0.56
N ASP A 59 -18.40 19.27 0.21
CA ASP A 59 -16.92 19.26 0.15
C ASP A 59 -16.31 18.41 1.29
N GLN A 60 -17.11 17.54 1.90
CA GLN A 60 -16.78 16.80 3.11
C GLN A 60 -16.35 15.36 2.77
N PHE A 61 -15.18 14.94 3.27
CA PHE A 61 -14.75 13.54 3.18
C PHE A 61 -15.14 12.75 4.43
N ASP A 62 -15.85 11.65 4.26
CA ASP A 62 -16.23 10.75 5.35
C ASP A 62 -15.54 9.38 5.22
N ILE A 63 -15.57 8.61 6.31
CA ILE A 63 -14.97 7.28 6.41
C ILE A 63 -15.96 6.25 5.89
N TRP A 64 -15.47 5.24 5.17
CA TRP A 64 -16.23 4.04 4.85
C TRP A 64 -15.46 2.78 5.25
N VAL A 65 -16.20 1.76 5.66
CA VAL A 65 -15.68 0.43 6.03
C VAL A 65 -16.45 -0.62 5.26
N ARG A 66 -15.73 -1.52 4.57
CA ARG A 66 -16.30 -2.66 3.88
C ARG A 66 -15.94 -3.95 4.60
N GLU A 67 -16.95 -4.70 4.99
CA GLU A 67 -16.80 -6.05 5.53
C GLU A 67 -16.42 -7.07 4.44
N PRO A 68 -15.81 -8.22 4.80
CA PRO A 68 -15.54 -9.30 3.85
C PRO A 68 -16.78 -9.80 3.12
N SER A 69 -17.95 -9.68 3.77
CA SER A 69 -19.26 -9.99 3.19
C SER A 69 -19.67 -9.06 2.04
N GLY A 70 -19.00 -7.91 1.87
CA GLY A 70 -19.33 -6.86 0.92
C GLY A 70 -20.25 -5.78 1.48
N THR A 71 -20.70 -5.89 2.72
CA THR A 71 -21.48 -4.83 3.39
C THR A 71 -20.60 -3.60 3.62
N ILE A 72 -21.11 -2.41 3.30
CA ILE A 72 -20.41 -1.13 3.51
C ILE A 72 -21.15 -0.31 4.57
N TYR A 73 -20.37 0.24 5.50
CA TYR A 73 -20.79 1.20 6.53
C TYR A 73 -20.06 2.52 6.31
N THR A 74 -20.68 3.64 6.69
CA THR A 74 -20.07 4.97 6.61
C THR A 74 -20.16 5.69 7.94
N PHE A 75 -19.16 6.53 8.21
CA PHE A 75 -19.00 7.24 9.48
C PHE A 75 -18.48 8.64 9.21
N SER A 76 -19.14 9.64 9.82
CA SER A 76 -18.66 11.01 9.84
C SER A 76 -17.83 11.25 11.09
N LEU A 77 -16.73 11.97 10.97
CA LEU A 77 -15.96 12.40 12.13
C LEU A 77 -16.75 13.43 12.96
N PRO A 78 -16.54 13.47 14.30
CA PRO A 78 -17.15 14.50 15.15
C PRO A 78 -16.84 15.92 14.66
N ASN A 79 -17.80 16.83 14.83
CA ASN A 79 -17.71 18.25 14.48
C ASN A 79 -17.61 18.57 12.97
N GLY A 80 -17.89 17.61 12.08
CA GLY A 80 -17.92 17.86 10.63
C GLY A 80 -16.53 18.09 10.05
N ARG A 81 -15.56 17.30 10.51
CA ARG A 81 -14.17 17.33 10.02
C ARG A 81 -14.01 16.40 8.83
N SER A 82 -13.29 16.82 7.79
CA SER A 82 -12.94 15.95 6.65
C SER A 82 -11.93 14.88 7.06
N ALA A 83 -12.28 13.63 6.78
CA ALA A 83 -11.49 12.45 7.10
C ALA A 83 -10.54 12.07 5.95
N GLN A 84 -9.26 11.90 6.28
CA GLN A 84 -8.32 11.16 5.45
C GLN A 84 -7.93 9.91 6.22
N THR A 85 -8.38 8.76 5.72
CA THR A 85 -8.06 7.46 6.32
C THR A 85 -6.73 6.97 5.78
N HIS A 86 -6.01 6.21 6.61
CA HIS A 86 -4.75 5.59 6.19
C HIS A 86 -4.83 4.07 6.36
N ARG A 87 -4.89 3.57 7.60
CA ARG A 87 -4.80 2.13 7.87
C ARG A 87 -5.95 1.62 8.73
N ILE A 88 -6.24 0.32 8.62
CA ILE A 88 -7.01 -0.47 9.58
C ILE A 88 -6.13 -1.62 10.11
N ASN A 89 -6.14 -1.86 11.41
CA ASN A 89 -5.43 -3.00 12.02
C ASN A 89 -6.36 -4.22 12.21
N ASP A 90 -5.80 -5.35 12.64
CA ASP A 90 -6.55 -6.61 12.87
C ASP A 90 -7.53 -6.55 14.05
N LEU A 91 -7.47 -5.48 14.85
CA LEU A 91 -8.41 -5.21 15.94
C LEU A 91 -9.60 -4.34 15.48
N GLY A 92 -9.65 -3.94 14.21
CA GLY A 92 -10.72 -3.06 13.69
C GLY A 92 -10.48 -1.57 13.97
N GLN A 93 -9.29 -1.19 14.41
CA GLN A 93 -8.94 0.21 14.66
C GLN A 93 -8.44 0.86 13.38
N VAL A 94 -9.08 1.97 13.01
CA VAL A 94 -8.78 2.79 11.84
C VAL A 94 -7.98 4.00 12.27
N ALA A 95 -6.86 4.24 11.62
CA ALA A 95 -6.02 5.41 11.80
C ALA A 95 -6.23 6.41 10.66
N GLY A 96 -6.18 7.69 10.97
CA GLY A 96 -6.12 8.71 9.93
C GLY A 96 -5.80 10.11 10.43
N LEU A 97 -5.95 11.07 9.54
CA LEU A 97 -5.78 12.50 9.81
C LEU A 97 -7.03 13.29 9.42
N SER A 98 -7.25 14.41 10.11
CA SER A 98 -8.34 15.34 9.81
C SER A 98 -7.81 16.77 9.79
N ALA A 99 -8.18 17.54 8.78
CA ALA A 99 -7.87 18.97 8.70
C ALA A 99 -9.06 19.77 9.26
N ILE A 100 -8.79 20.84 10.02
CA ILE A 100 -9.85 21.72 10.52
C ILE A 100 -10.36 22.70 9.45
N GLU A 101 -9.56 23.14 8.47
CA GLU A 101 -9.99 24.10 7.42
C GLU A 101 -9.17 23.99 6.13
N ASP A 102 -9.75 24.39 4.98
CA ASP A 102 -9.13 24.45 3.63
C ASP A 102 -7.97 25.45 3.47
N ASN A 103 -7.47 26.04 4.56
CA ASN A 103 -6.42 27.05 4.49
C ASN A 103 -5.03 26.42 4.73
N PRO A 104 -4.18 26.28 3.70
CA PRO A 104 -2.85 25.66 3.82
C PRO A 104 -1.88 26.41 4.74
N THR A 105 -2.24 27.58 5.28
CA THR A 105 -1.43 28.33 6.24
C THR A 105 -1.93 28.27 7.70
N THR A 106 -3.10 27.70 7.95
CA THR A 106 -3.70 27.60 9.31
C THR A 106 -4.39 26.25 9.57
N ALA A 107 -4.26 25.29 8.65
CA ALA A 107 -4.89 23.98 8.73
C ALA A 107 -4.18 23.13 9.79
N VAL A 108 -4.64 23.20 11.04
CA VAL A 108 -4.18 22.27 12.07
C VAL A 108 -4.70 20.88 11.71
N SER A 109 -3.77 19.97 11.42
CA SER A 109 -4.07 18.56 11.17
C SER A 109 -4.03 17.77 12.49
N PHE A 110 -5.01 16.90 12.70
CA PHE A 110 -5.08 16.04 13.89
C PHE A 110 -5.06 14.59 13.46
N GLY A 111 -4.19 13.81 14.07
CA GLY A 111 -4.27 12.35 14.01
C GLY A 111 -5.48 11.85 14.80
N TRP A 112 -6.12 10.80 14.32
CA TRP A 112 -7.23 10.17 15.02
C TRP A 112 -7.19 8.65 14.87
N VAL A 113 -7.79 7.98 15.84
CA VAL A 113 -8.05 6.54 15.83
C VAL A 113 -9.52 6.31 16.11
N PHE A 114 -10.16 5.50 15.25
CA PHE A 114 -11.57 5.12 15.35
C PHE A 114 -11.69 3.59 15.40
N ASP A 115 -12.36 3.06 16.41
CA ASP A 115 -12.63 1.64 16.54
C ASP A 115 -14.01 1.32 15.95
N ILE A 116 -14.05 0.46 14.93
CA ILE A 116 -15.28 0.15 14.18
C ILE A 116 -16.25 -0.75 14.98
N ASP A 117 -15.76 -1.47 15.99
CA ASP A 117 -16.58 -2.42 16.74
C ASP A 117 -17.40 -1.72 17.82
N ASP A 118 -16.83 -0.69 18.47
CA ASP A 118 -17.49 0.03 19.57
C ASP A 118 -17.75 1.53 19.29
N ASN A 119 -17.37 2.02 18.11
CA ASN A 119 -17.43 3.43 17.71
C ASN A 119 -16.63 4.37 18.63
N SER A 120 -15.64 3.87 19.37
CA SER A 120 -14.76 4.73 20.15
C SER A 120 -13.86 5.56 19.22
N TYR A 121 -13.63 6.82 19.61
CA TYR A 121 -12.85 7.78 18.85
C TYR A 121 -11.85 8.46 19.77
N LEU A 122 -10.58 8.45 19.37
CA LEU A 122 -9.49 9.11 20.05
C LEU A 122 -8.80 10.09 19.10
N GLU A 123 -8.74 11.35 19.49
CA GLU A 123 -8.03 12.40 18.75
C GLU A 123 -6.68 12.68 19.43
N PHE A 124 -5.64 12.77 18.62
CA PHE A 124 -4.29 13.10 19.03
C PHE A 124 -3.98 14.51 18.56
N ALA A 125 -3.82 15.42 19.52
CA ALA A 125 -3.21 16.72 19.28
C ALA A 125 -1.76 16.65 19.77
N TYR A 126 -0.82 16.32 18.89
CA TYR A 126 0.59 16.29 19.28
C TYR A 126 1.21 17.66 19.08
N ALA A 127 1.38 18.44 20.16
CA ALA A 127 2.20 19.65 20.15
C ALA A 127 3.59 19.33 20.70
N PRO A 128 4.67 19.43 19.90
CA PRO A 128 6.03 19.36 20.42
C PRO A 128 6.21 20.37 21.57
N PRO A 129 6.98 20.06 22.63
CA PRO A 129 7.24 20.99 23.70
C PRO A 129 7.91 22.28 23.18
N GLY A 130 7.14 23.36 23.06
CA GLY A 130 7.64 24.67 22.62
C GLY A 130 6.97 25.24 21.37
N ASP A 131 6.13 24.47 20.67
CA ASP A 131 5.40 24.93 19.48
C ASP A 131 3.88 24.84 19.69
N PRO A 132 3.14 25.96 19.65
CA PRO A 132 1.68 25.96 19.80
C PRO A 132 0.91 25.52 18.54
N GLU A 133 1.55 25.35 17.37
CA GLU A 133 0.88 25.01 16.10
C GLU A 133 1.51 23.79 15.40
N PRO A 134 1.33 22.58 15.94
CA PRO A 134 1.88 21.38 15.32
C PRO A 134 1.09 20.89 14.11
N ASP A 135 1.78 20.64 13.01
CA ASP A 135 1.32 19.78 11.93
C ASP A 135 1.82 18.34 12.19
N ALA A 136 1.01 17.52 12.87
CA ALA A 136 1.31 16.12 13.11
C ALA A 136 0.24 15.22 12.47
N ALA A 137 0.67 14.22 11.71
CA ALA A 137 -0.21 13.23 11.11
C ALA A 137 0.11 11.83 11.63
N ILE A 138 -0.91 11.13 12.11
CA ILE A 138 -0.83 9.69 12.38
C ILE A 138 -1.19 8.97 11.08
N THR A 139 -0.27 8.17 10.57
CA THR A 139 -0.43 7.42 9.33
C THR A 139 -0.77 5.95 9.58
N GLU A 140 -0.52 5.44 10.77
CA GLU A 140 -0.68 4.01 11.06
C GLU A 140 -0.98 3.75 12.54
N VAL A 141 -1.76 2.69 12.78
CA VAL A 141 -1.96 2.04 14.08
C VAL A 141 -1.54 0.59 13.91
N THR A 142 -0.68 0.11 14.79
CA THR A 142 -0.16 -1.27 14.77
C THR A 142 -1.16 -2.27 15.33
N ASN A 143 -0.97 -3.56 14.99
CA ASN A 143 -1.81 -4.67 15.42
C ASN A 143 -1.75 -4.97 16.93
N ASP A 144 -0.78 -4.41 17.67
CA ASP A 144 -0.75 -4.47 19.12
C ASP A 144 -1.73 -3.49 19.79
N GLY A 145 -2.44 -2.67 18.99
CA GLY A 145 -3.38 -1.64 19.43
C GLY A 145 -2.76 -0.56 20.31
N GLN A 146 -1.42 -0.50 20.33
CA GLN A 146 -0.65 0.27 21.28
C GLN A 146 0.41 1.14 20.63
N THR A 147 0.67 1.04 19.34
CA THR A 147 1.64 1.91 18.66
C THR A 147 0.98 2.67 17.50
N VAL A 148 1.28 3.95 17.40
CA VAL A 148 0.97 4.78 16.23
C VAL A 148 2.27 5.17 15.53
N VAL A 149 2.24 5.09 14.21
CA VAL A 149 3.32 5.60 13.36
C VAL A 149 2.78 6.81 12.59
N GLY A 150 3.61 7.82 12.41
CA GLY A 150 3.20 9.07 11.81
C GLY A 150 4.38 9.96 11.45
N TRP A 151 4.08 11.21 11.16
CA TRP A 151 5.07 12.27 10.99
C TRP A 151 4.65 13.54 11.71
N TYR A 152 5.61 14.39 12.05
CA TYR A 152 5.36 15.73 12.59
C TYR A 152 6.34 16.75 12.05
N ASP A 153 5.91 18.01 11.95
CA ASP A 153 6.76 19.17 11.66
C ASP A 153 7.38 19.70 12.96
N THR A 154 8.70 19.90 12.95
CA THR A 154 9.45 20.44 14.09
C THR A 154 9.56 21.95 14.15
N THR A 155 9.24 22.69 13.07
CA THR A 155 9.35 24.17 13.07
C THR A 155 8.62 24.87 11.91
N VAL A 156 7.87 25.92 12.25
CA VAL A 156 7.36 26.92 11.28
C VAL A 156 8.51 27.52 10.46
N GLY A 157 8.64 27.09 9.20
CA GLY A 157 9.48 27.72 8.18
C GLY A 157 10.63 26.88 7.62
N ASP A 158 10.96 25.73 8.23
CA ASP A 158 12.05 24.86 7.76
C ASP A 158 11.60 23.47 7.27
N PHE A 159 10.31 23.13 7.36
CA PHE A 159 9.71 21.90 6.80
C PHE A 159 10.56 20.65 7.12
N GLU A 160 10.79 20.34 8.39
CA GLU A 160 11.46 19.09 8.78
C GLU A 160 10.39 18.07 9.18
N TYR A 161 10.08 17.13 8.28
CA TYR A 161 9.12 16.05 8.54
C TYR A 161 9.88 14.83 9.08
N LEU A 162 9.63 14.52 10.35
CA LEU A 162 10.25 13.39 11.05
C LEU A 162 9.27 12.23 11.14
N GLY A 163 9.70 11.03 10.76
CA GLY A 163 8.97 9.81 11.08
C GLY A 163 8.93 9.60 12.59
N ALA A 164 7.76 9.36 13.15
CA ALA A 164 7.58 9.19 14.59
C ALA A 164 6.85 7.88 14.88
N VAL A 165 7.34 7.19 15.92
CA VAL A 165 6.67 6.04 16.52
C VAL A 165 6.33 6.41 17.96
N ASP A 166 5.05 6.34 18.34
CA ASP A 166 4.58 6.55 19.71
C ASP A 166 3.73 5.38 20.19
N SER A 167 3.71 5.15 21.50
CA SER A 167 2.67 4.34 22.11
C SER A 167 1.34 5.12 22.20
N ILE A 168 0.22 4.51 21.81
CA ILE A 168 -1.14 5.01 22.01
C ILE A 168 -1.33 5.35 23.50
N GLY A 169 -1.48 6.65 23.80
CA GLY A 169 -1.63 7.16 25.17
C GLY A 169 -0.60 8.21 25.62
N GLY A 170 0.27 8.69 24.72
CA GLY A 170 1.17 9.82 24.98
C GLY A 170 2.53 9.42 25.56
N GLY A 171 3.19 8.48 24.90
CA GLY A 171 4.52 8.01 25.26
C GLY A 171 5.65 8.93 24.77
N SER A 172 6.87 8.40 24.83
CA SER A 172 8.06 9.05 24.29
C SER A 172 8.15 8.76 22.80
N LEU A 173 8.06 9.79 21.95
CA LEU A 173 8.32 9.64 20.52
C LEU A 173 9.74 9.13 20.29
N THR A 174 9.86 8.11 19.44
CA THR A 174 11.15 7.76 18.82
C THR A 174 11.14 8.32 17.41
N THR A 175 12.10 9.19 17.11
CA THR A 175 12.27 9.75 15.77
C THR A 175 13.03 8.77 14.89
N VAL A 176 12.62 8.72 13.62
CA VAL A 176 13.26 7.93 12.58
C VAL A 176 13.71 8.89 11.48
N ASP A 177 15.03 9.05 11.40
CA ASP A 177 15.70 9.94 10.44
C ASP A 177 16.33 9.14 9.31
N GLY A 178 15.89 9.42 8.09
CA GLY A 178 16.49 8.92 6.87
C GLY A 178 17.91 9.48 6.65
N PRO A 179 18.74 8.79 5.86
CA PRO A 179 20.15 9.12 5.65
C PRO A 179 20.43 10.47 4.97
N SER A 180 19.43 11.13 4.40
CA SER A 180 19.56 12.33 3.58
C SER A 180 19.30 13.62 4.35
N ASP A 181 18.79 13.57 5.59
CA ASP A 181 18.32 14.74 6.35
C ASP A 181 17.27 15.59 5.59
N VAL A 182 16.59 15.01 4.57
CA VAL A 182 15.59 15.73 3.74
C VAL A 182 14.33 14.85 3.62
N PHE A 183 13.44 14.96 4.61
CA PHE A 183 12.10 14.33 4.70
C PHE A 183 12.05 12.80 4.75
N THR A 184 11.60 12.25 5.88
CA THR A 184 11.32 10.82 6.03
C THR A 184 9.84 10.59 6.33
N PHE A 185 9.12 10.00 5.38
CA PHE A 185 7.72 9.62 5.55
C PHE A 185 7.63 8.12 5.74
N ILE A 186 7.14 7.67 6.91
CA ILE A 186 6.81 6.26 7.14
C ILE A 186 5.33 6.06 6.82
N TRP A 187 5.04 5.11 5.93
CA TRP A 187 3.68 4.81 5.48
C TRP A 187 3.14 3.48 6.02
N GLY A 188 4.02 2.52 6.31
CA GLY A 188 3.60 1.24 6.86
C GLY A 188 4.67 0.53 7.65
N THR A 189 4.22 -0.37 8.52
CA THR A 189 5.04 -1.30 9.28
C THR A 189 4.42 -2.69 9.27
N ASN A 190 5.24 -3.72 9.47
CA ASN A 190 4.75 -5.07 9.74
C ASN A 190 5.00 -5.48 11.19
N ASP A 191 4.51 -6.65 11.61
CA ASP A 191 4.61 -7.13 12.99
C ASP A 191 6.06 -7.42 13.44
N SER A 192 7.01 -7.45 12.50
CA SER A 192 8.44 -7.55 12.79
C SER A 192 9.12 -6.19 12.98
N GLY A 193 8.36 -5.08 12.87
CA GLY A 193 8.86 -3.71 12.96
C GLY A 193 9.59 -3.23 11.71
N ILE A 194 9.41 -3.90 10.56
CA ILE A 194 9.99 -3.44 9.30
C ILE A 194 9.16 -2.25 8.80
N LEU A 195 9.81 -1.11 8.70
CA LEU A 195 9.23 0.14 8.21
C LEU A 195 9.38 0.23 6.70
N VAL A 196 8.33 0.70 6.04
CA VAL A 196 8.38 1.14 4.65
C VAL A 196 7.85 2.56 4.51
N GLY A 197 8.34 3.25 3.50
CA GLY A 197 7.97 4.62 3.30
C GLY A 197 8.69 5.26 2.14
N ARG A 198 8.86 6.57 2.24
CA ARG A 198 9.58 7.40 1.27
C ARG A 198 10.54 8.35 1.96
N GLU A 199 11.73 8.43 1.40
CA GLU A 199 12.69 9.48 1.67
C GLU A 199 12.91 10.29 0.38
N PHE A 200 12.61 11.59 0.41
CA PHE A 200 12.63 12.46 -0.78
C PHE A 200 11.90 11.87 -2.01
N ARG A 201 12.64 11.25 -2.94
CA ARG A 201 12.14 10.64 -4.19
C ARG A 201 12.24 9.11 -4.22
N SER A 202 12.74 8.50 -3.16
CA SER A 202 13.04 7.08 -3.10
C SER A 202 12.14 6.41 -2.08
N ALA A 203 11.61 5.24 -2.45
CA ALA A 203 11.00 4.38 -1.46
C ALA A 203 12.08 3.77 -0.57
N PHE A 204 11.74 3.42 0.66
CA PHE A 204 12.65 2.73 1.56
C PHE A 204 12.03 1.50 2.20
N ILE A 205 12.91 0.59 2.63
CA ILE A 205 12.62 -0.48 3.58
C ILE A 205 13.67 -0.37 4.69
N SER A 206 13.26 -0.39 5.96
CA SER A 206 14.16 -0.35 7.12
C SER A 206 13.71 -1.34 8.19
N SER A 207 14.62 -2.22 8.62
CA SER A 207 14.33 -3.20 9.68
C SER A 207 14.68 -2.72 11.09
N ASP A 208 15.38 -1.60 11.20
CA ASP A 208 15.95 -1.10 12.45
C ASP A 208 15.71 0.41 12.68
N GLY A 209 15.10 1.10 11.71
CA GLY A 209 14.90 2.56 11.75
C GLY A 209 16.19 3.38 11.60
N VAL A 210 17.31 2.72 11.25
CA VAL A 210 18.64 3.34 11.15
C VAL A 210 19.27 3.09 9.79
N THR A 211 19.09 1.88 9.26
CA THR A 211 19.59 1.45 7.96
C THR A 211 18.43 1.45 6.97
N PHE A 212 18.61 2.12 5.84
CA PHE A 212 17.56 2.28 4.81
C PHE A 212 18.01 1.65 3.49
N ASP A 213 17.24 0.66 2.99
CA ASP A 213 17.33 0.18 1.60
C ASP A 213 16.52 1.10 0.70
N LEU A 214 17.19 2.09 0.09
CA LEU A 214 16.56 3.05 -0.80
C LEU A 214 16.47 2.52 -2.22
N PHE A 215 15.30 2.70 -2.85
CA PHE A 215 15.09 2.30 -4.23
C PHE A 215 14.15 3.21 -5.00
N GLN A 216 14.34 3.19 -6.32
CA GLN A 216 13.47 3.84 -7.30
C GLN A 216 13.16 2.86 -8.42
N ILE A 217 11.96 2.95 -8.98
CA ILE A 217 11.57 2.16 -10.15
C ILE A 217 11.92 2.95 -11.40
N ASP A 218 12.89 2.46 -12.18
CA ASP A 218 13.40 3.11 -13.40
C ASP A 218 13.86 4.57 -13.19
N GLY A 219 14.31 4.91 -11.98
CA GLY A 219 14.76 6.25 -11.61
C GLY A 219 13.63 7.26 -11.34
N ASN A 220 12.39 6.78 -11.23
CA ASN A 220 11.21 7.58 -10.99
C ASN A 220 10.95 7.82 -9.51
N PHE A 221 10.18 8.87 -9.20
CA PHE A 221 9.66 9.13 -7.85
C PHE A 221 8.88 7.89 -7.39
N THR A 222 9.29 7.27 -6.30
CA THR A 222 8.72 6.00 -5.81
C THR A 222 8.36 6.14 -4.34
N SER A 223 7.20 5.61 -3.95
CA SER A 223 6.71 5.57 -2.56
C SER A 223 6.31 4.14 -2.22
N ALA A 224 6.86 3.57 -1.14
CA ALA A 224 6.35 2.33 -0.57
C ALA A 224 5.27 2.68 0.44
N ASN A 225 4.04 2.27 0.16
CA ASN A 225 2.86 2.71 0.91
C ASN A 225 2.47 1.69 2.00
N ASP A 226 2.74 0.41 1.79
CA ASP A 226 2.45 -0.63 2.79
C ASP A 226 3.35 -1.88 2.64
N ILE A 227 3.45 -2.67 3.71
CA ILE A 227 4.18 -3.93 3.81
C ILE A 227 3.39 -4.95 4.65
N ASN A 228 3.27 -6.18 4.18
CA ASN A 228 2.68 -7.27 4.97
C ASN A 228 3.74 -8.08 5.77
N ASN A 229 3.30 -9.02 6.59
CA ASN A 229 4.18 -9.84 7.44
C ASN A 229 5.07 -10.83 6.67
N ALA A 230 4.75 -11.09 5.39
CA ALA A 230 5.62 -11.86 4.50
C ALA A 230 6.73 -11.00 3.86
N GLY A 231 6.75 -9.69 4.14
CA GLY A 231 7.70 -8.73 3.56
C GLY A 231 7.35 -8.33 2.12
N VAL A 232 6.10 -8.53 1.70
CA VAL A 232 5.60 -8.02 0.42
C VAL A 232 5.29 -6.55 0.58
N VAL A 233 5.98 -5.71 -0.19
CA VAL A 233 5.82 -4.26 -0.19
C VAL A 233 4.97 -3.85 -1.38
N VAL A 234 4.03 -2.95 -1.16
CA VAL A 234 3.23 -2.32 -2.20
C VAL A 234 3.41 -0.81 -2.18
N GLY A 235 3.11 -0.16 -3.31
CA GLY A 235 3.17 1.28 -3.39
C GLY A 235 2.97 1.78 -4.81
N SER A 236 3.42 2.99 -5.07
CA SER A 236 3.30 3.64 -6.38
C SER A 236 4.57 4.36 -6.82
N TYR A 237 4.64 4.63 -8.13
CA TYR A 237 5.68 5.47 -8.71
C TYR A 237 5.14 6.32 -9.86
N PHE A 238 5.75 7.49 -10.06
CA PHE A 238 5.28 8.49 -11.04
C PHE A 238 6.24 8.61 -12.22
N LEU A 239 5.71 8.63 -13.43
CA LEU A 239 6.50 9.01 -14.61
C LEU A 239 7.00 10.46 -14.52
N PRO A 240 8.05 10.83 -15.28
CA PRO A 240 8.60 12.18 -15.26
C PRO A 240 7.52 13.24 -15.51
N GLY A 241 7.50 14.26 -14.64
CA GLY A 241 6.49 15.32 -14.68
C GLY A 241 5.16 14.98 -14.03
N PHE A 242 5.06 13.88 -13.27
CA PHE A 242 3.84 13.45 -12.56
C PHE A 242 2.64 13.24 -13.50
N THR A 243 2.93 12.76 -14.71
CA THR A 243 1.94 12.61 -15.78
C THR A 243 1.10 11.35 -15.64
N GLU A 244 1.68 10.29 -15.10
CA GLU A 244 1.03 9.00 -14.85
C GLU A 244 1.60 8.41 -13.55
N GLU A 245 0.75 7.67 -12.84
CA GLU A 245 1.09 6.94 -11.63
C GLU A 245 0.78 5.46 -11.81
N PHE A 246 1.72 4.62 -11.41
CA PHE A 246 1.59 3.16 -11.49
C PHE A 246 1.81 2.54 -10.14
N GLY A 247 1.03 1.49 -9.85
CA GLY A 247 1.26 0.63 -8.71
C GLY A 247 2.45 -0.29 -8.92
N PHE A 248 3.05 -0.74 -7.82
CA PHE A 248 4.00 -1.84 -7.81
C PHE A 248 3.80 -2.79 -6.63
N ILE A 249 4.29 -4.01 -6.79
CA ILE A 249 4.39 -5.02 -5.75
C ILE A 249 5.82 -5.56 -5.76
N ARG A 250 6.51 -5.49 -4.62
CA ARG A 250 7.89 -5.97 -4.43
C ARG A 250 7.90 -7.08 -3.40
N THR A 251 8.41 -8.24 -3.80
CA THR A 251 8.77 -9.36 -2.92
C THR A 251 10.30 -9.45 -2.80
N ALA A 252 10.80 -10.38 -1.99
CA ALA A 252 12.23 -10.63 -1.87
C ALA A 252 12.89 -11.07 -3.20
N ASP A 253 12.12 -11.71 -4.09
CA ASP A 253 12.60 -12.31 -5.34
C ASP A 253 12.13 -11.57 -6.60
N ARG A 254 11.17 -10.65 -6.49
CA ARG A 254 10.50 -10.07 -7.66
C ARG A 254 10.01 -8.64 -7.44
N LEU A 255 10.09 -7.84 -8.50
CA LEU A 255 9.38 -6.56 -8.63
C LEU A 255 8.36 -6.68 -9.76
N LEU A 256 7.09 -6.42 -9.43
CA LEU A 256 6.01 -6.20 -10.37
C LEU A 256 5.75 -4.69 -10.45
N ALA A 257 6.15 -4.05 -11.54
CA ALA A 257 5.91 -2.63 -11.78
C ALA A 257 4.95 -2.43 -12.95
N GLY A 258 4.40 -1.22 -13.09
CA GLY A 258 3.46 -0.87 -14.17
C GLY A 258 2.05 -1.40 -13.93
N ILE A 259 1.65 -1.59 -12.68
CA ILE A 259 0.30 -2.05 -12.32
C ILE A 259 -0.65 -0.86 -12.48
N ALA A 260 -1.62 -0.99 -13.39
CA ALA A 260 -2.63 0.03 -13.62
C ALA A 260 -4.02 -0.61 -13.79
N ALA A 261 -5.03 0.02 -13.23
CA ALA A 261 -6.42 -0.35 -13.49
C ALA A 261 -6.79 -0.03 -14.94
N PRO A 262 -7.74 -0.76 -15.56
CA PRO A 262 -8.14 -0.50 -16.94
C PRO A 262 -8.67 0.92 -17.15
N ASN A 263 -8.15 1.62 -18.15
CA ASN A 263 -8.48 3.02 -18.49
C ASN A 263 -8.13 4.07 -17.41
N ALA A 264 -7.34 3.70 -16.40
CA ALA A 264 -6.85 4.64 -15.41
C ALA A 264 -5.74 5.54 -15.98
N VAL A 265 -5.69 6.77 -15.49
CA VAL A 265 -4.56 7.71 -15.66
C VAL A 265 -3.55 7.56 -14.52
N GLN A 266 -4.05 7.31 -13.31
CA GLN A 266 -3.26 7.06 -12.12
C GLN A 266 -3.79 5.83 -11.41
N THR A 267 -2.91 4.95 -10.94
CA THR A 267 -3.26 3.83 -10.06
C THR A 267 -2.26 3.78 -8.92
N SER A 268 -2.74 3.94 -7.70
CA SER A 268 -1.96 3.70 -6.48
C SER A 268 -2.36 2.37 -5.84
N ILE A 269 -1.41 1.71 -5.19
CA ILE A 269 -1.67 0.62 -4.25
C ILE A 269 -1.30 1.16 -2.87
N ASP A 270 -2.27 1.23 -1.98
CA ASP A 270 -2.18 1.97 -0.73
C ASP A 270 -2.09 1.03 0.49
N GLY A 271 -2.67 -0.17 0.39
CA GLY A 271 -2.64 -1.16 1.49
C GLY A 271 -2.53 -2.60 1.02
N ILE A 272 -2.00 -3.48 1.86
CA ILE A 272 -1.87 -4.93 1.63
C ILE A 272 -2.01 -5.71 2.95
N ASN A 273 -2.71 -6.86 2.91
CA ASN A 273 -2.77 -7.78 4.04
C ASN A 273 -1.90 -9.04 3.84
N ASP A 274 -1.82 -9.90 4.86
CA ASP A 274 -0.98 -11.11 4.85
C ASP A 274 -1.49 -12.18 3.89
N SER A 275 -2.75 -12.12 3.49
CA SER A 275 -3.33 -12.99 2.46
C SER A 275 -3.03 -12.49 1.03
N GLY A 276 -2.29 -11.39 0.89
CA GLY A 276 -1.97 -10.80 -0.40
C GLY A 276 -3.14 -10.07 -1.06
N VAL A 277 -4.21 -9.76 -0.32
CA VAL A 277 -5.22 -8.81 -0.80
C VAL A 277 -4.60 -7.41 -0.71
N PHE A 278 -4.63 -6.67 -1.80
CA PHE A 278 -4.19 -5.28 -1.83
C PHE A 278 -5.33 -4.35 -2.25
N VAL A 279 -5.27 -3.13 -1.77
CA VAL A 279 -6.27 -2.09 -1.99
C VAL A 279 -5.61 -0.82 -2.46
N GLY A 280 -6.39 0.05 -3.07
CA GLY A 280 -5.93 1.37 -3.47
C GLY A 280 -7.01 2.15 -4.18
N SER A 281 -6.57 3.17 -4.90
CA SER A 281 -7.42 3.97 -5.76
C SER A 281 -6.84 4.15 -7.16
N PHE A 282 -7.70 4.40 -8.13
CA PHE A 282 -7.28 4.88 -9.44
C PHE A 282 -8.17 6.02 -9.90
N SER A 283 -7.62 6.91 -10.73
CA SER A 283 -8.39 7.98 -11.38
C SER A 283 -8.54 7.74 -12.87
N ASP A 284 -9.68 8.13 -13.42
CA ASP A 284 -9.92 8.11 -14.86
C ASP A 284 -9.52 9.45 -15.53
N ALA A 285 -9.73 9.55 -16.84
CA ALA A 285 -9.40 10.76 -17.61
C ALA A 285 -10.32 11.97 -17.29
N ASN A 286 -11.42 11.78 -16.57
CA ASN A 286 -12.31 12.84 -16.13
C ASN A 286 -11.89 13.38 -14.75
N GLY A 287 -11.00 12.68 -14.04
CA GLY A 287 -10.57 13.02 -12.69
C GLY A 287 -11.43 12.39 -11.59
N ASP A 288 -12.27 11.42 -11.93
CA ASP A 288 -13.04 10.64 -10.98
C ASP A 288 -12.14 9.56 -10.37
N SER A 289 -12.07 9.48 -9.03
CA SER A 289 -11.32 8.47 -8.27
C SER A 289 -12.24 7.32 -7.88
N PHE A 290 -11.72 6.10 -8.00
CA PHE A 290 -12.42 4.86 -7.67
C PHE A 290 -11.58 4.02 -6.72
N ALA A 291 -12.21 3.57 -5.63
CA ALA A 291 -11.62 2.60 -4.72
C ALA A 291 -11.65 1.19 -5.33
N TYR A 292 -10.63 0.40 -5.06
CA TYR A 292 -10.59 -0.99 -5.50
C TYR A 292 -9.90 -1.91 -4.50
N PHE A 293 -10.13 -3.21 -4.69
CA PHE A 293 -9.26 -4.26 -4.16
C PHE A 293 -8.91 -5.30 -5.22
N SER A 294 -7.78 -5.96 -5.05
CA SER A 294 -7.33 -7.07 -5.89
C SER A 294 -6.46 -8.01 -5.06
N VAL A 295 -5.95 -9.08 -5.67
CA VAL A 295 -5.10 -10.07 -5.01
C VAL A 295 -3.78 -10.20 -5.75
N VAL A 296 -2.70 -10.33 -4.98
CA VAL A 296 -1.39 -10.70 -5.52
C VAL A 296 -1.56 -12.07 -6.20
N PRO A 297 -1.33 -12.17 -7.53
CA PRO A 297 -1.51 -13.43 -8.23
C PRO A 297 -0.44 -14.40 -7.76
N GLU A 298 -0.88 -15.51 -7.16
CA GLU A 298 0.01 -16.61 -6.76
C GLU A 298 0.90 -17.04 -7.95
N PRO A 299 2.23 -17.14 -7.80
CA PRO A 299 3.15 -17.36 -8.91
C PRO A 299 2.94 -18.64 -9.73
N SER A 300 1.97 -19.53 -9.44
CA SER A 300 1.98 -20.87 -10.05
C SER A 300 0.67 -21.67 -10.14
N SER A 301 -0.52 -21.09 -10.25
CA SER A 301 -1.68 -21.92 -10.70
C SER A 301 -1.50 -22.44 -12.15
N LEU A 302 -0.75 -21.71 -13.00
CA LEU A 302 -0.42 -22.10 -14.38
C LEU A 302 0.84 -23.00 -14.50
N LEU A 303 1.86 -22.80 -13.66
CA LEU A 303 3.11 -23.58 -13.71
C LEU A 303 2.98 -24.95 -13.01
N LEU A 304 2.17 -25.05 -11.94
CA LEU A 304 1.96 -26.31 -11.21
C LEU A 304 1.16 -27.33 -12.05
N PHE A 305 0.22 -26.86 -12.88
CA PHE A 305 -0.54 -27.74 -13.79
C PHE A 305 0.32 -28.25 -14.97
N ALA A 306 1.21 -27.41 -15.52
CA ALA A 306 2.10 -27.82 -16.61
C ALA A 306 3.12 -28.88 -16.15
N GLY A 307 3.67 -28.76 -14.94
CA GLY A 307 4.58 -29.74 -14.35
C GLY A 307 3.92 -31.09 -14.06
N ALA A 308 2.69 -31.08 -13.53
CA ALA A 308 1.96 -32.30 -13.17
C ALA A 308 1.57 -33.14 -14.42
N VAL A 309 1.18 -32.50 -15.52
CA VAL A 309 0.84 -33.20 -16.77
C VAL A 309 2.07 -33.82 -17.43
N PHE A 310 3.21 -33.13 -17.42
CA PHE A 310 4.47 -33.68 -17.96
C PHE A 310 5.03 -34.83 -17.11
N GLY A 311 4.94 -34.75 -15.77
CA GLY A 311 5.33 -35.83 -14.88
C GLY A 311 4.52 -37.12 -15.11
N CYS A 312 3.21 -37.00 -15.30
CA CYS A 312 2.32 -38.12 -15.59
C CYS A 312 2.59 -38.76 -16.98
N LEU A 313 2.93 -37.97 -17.99
CA LEU A 313 3.23 -38.46 -19.34
C LEU A 313 4.58 -39.20 -19.44
N LEU A 314 5.57 -38.82 -18.62
CA LEU A 314 6.87 -39.48 -18.57
C LEU A 314 6.84 -40.73 -17.68
N ALA A 315 6.11 -40.72 -16.57
CA ALA A 315 5.92 -41.88 -15.71
C ALA A 315 5.12 -43.02 -16.38
N GLY A 316 4.19 -42.68 -17.30
CA GLY A 316 3.42 -43.66 -18.07
C GLY A 316 4.21 -44.41 -19.16
N ARG A 317 5.37 -43.89 -19.58
CA ARG A 317 6.21 -44.52 -20.63
C ARG A 317 7.32 -45.43 -20.10
N GLY A 318 7.56 -45.46 -18.78
CA GLY A 318 8.65 -46.21 -18.16
C GLY A 318 8.32 -47.64 -17.72
N ARG A 319 7.09 -48.14 -17.90
CA ARG A 319 6.64 -49.43 -17.32
C ARG A 319 6.44 -50.60 -18.28
N ASN A 320 6.83 -50.47 -19.55
CA ASN A 320 6.83 -51.60 -20.50
C ASN A 320 8.23 -51.84 -21.05
N ARG A 321 9.09 -52.50 -20.28
CA ARG A 321 10.23 -53.30 -20.75
C ARG A 321 10.42 -54.49 -19.83
#